data_AF-A0A7Y3XC56-F1
#
_entry.id   AF-A0A7Y3XC56-F1
#
_cell.length_a   1.000
_cell.length_b   1.000
_cell.length_c   1.000
_cell.angle_alpha   90.00
_cell.angle_beta   90.00
_cell.angle_gamma   90.00
#
_symmetry.space_group_name_H-M   'P 1'
#
loop_
_entity.id
_entity.type
_entity.pdbx_description
1 polymer ?
#
loop_
_entity_poly.entity_id
_entity_poly.type
_entity_poly.pdbx_seq_one_letter_code
_entity_poly.pdbx_strand_id
1 'polypeptide(L)' 'MPIVTRQTIAECVPYRYLTVTEWARTGKDFPKAIGTIGRSYVYDLDKVAAWLEAKGKATPEQIGKLRQLAEGVE' A
#
# COMPACT_ATOMS: atom_id res chain seq x y z
N MET A 1 -11.99 -1.49 -8.82
CA MET A 1 -10.53 -1.47 -8.57
C MET A 1 -10.34 -1.23 -7.08
N PRO A 2 -9.85 -2.23 -6.32
CA PRO A 2 -9.62 -2.06 -4.90
C PRO A 2 -8.46 -1.06 -4.67
N ILE A 3 -8.65 -0.19 -3.68
CA ILE A 3 -7.72 0.90 -3.38
C ILE A 3 -7.22 0.78 -1.94
N VAL A 4 -5.99 1.23 -1.71
CA VAL A 4 -5.38 1.23 -0.38
C VAL A 4 -4.78 2.58 -0.04
N THR A 5 -4.75 2.91 1.25
CA THR A 5 -4.05 4.10 1.76
C THR A 5 -2.68 3.70 2.30
N ARG A 6 -1.80 4.69 2.48
CA ARG A 6 -0.51 4.48 3.17
C ARG A 6 -0.67 3.91 4.58
N GLN A 7 -1.76 4.27 5.26
CA GLN A 7 -2.07 3.76 6.59
C GLN A 7 -2.39 2.27 6.54
N THR A 8 -3.30 1.86 5.66
CA THR A 8 -3.66 0.45 5.45
C THR A 8 -2.44 -0.40 5.10
N ILE A 9 -1.54 0.13 4.24
CA ILE A 9 -0.28 -0.54 3.90
C ILE A 9 0.56 -0.74 5.15
N ALA A 10 0.80 0.33 5.94
CA ALA A 10 1.60 0.29 7.15
C ALA A 10 1.03 -0.63 8.25
N GLU A 11 -0.28 -0.88 8.26
CA GLU A 11 -0.92 -1.82 9.20
C GLU A 11 -0.72 -3.30 8.80
N CYS A 12 -0.40 -3.56 7.53
CA CYS A 12 -0.20 -4.92 7.03
C CYS A 12 1.28 -5.32 6.96
N VAL A 13 2.16 -4.36 6.73
CA VAL A 13 3.60 -4.61 6.57
C VAL A 13 4.34 -4.26 7.87
N PRO A 14 5.53 -4.82 8.13
CA PRO A 14 6.27 -4.57 9.37
C PRO A 14 6.96 -3.19 9.39
N TYR A 15 6.46 -2.23 8.61
CA TYR A 15 7.07 -0.91 8.44
C TYR A 15 6.16 0.19 8.96
N ARG A 16 6.78 1.21 9.54
CA ARG A 16 6.04 2.37 10.06
C ARG A 16 5.43 3.18 8.92
N TYR A 17 4.36 3.90 9.22
CA TYR A 17 3.71 4.83 8.29
C TYR A 17 4.69 5.82 7.62
N LEU A 18 5.67 6.32 8.38
CA LEU A 18 6.71 7.21 7.85
C LEU A 18 7.56 6.53 6.77
N THR A 19 7.87 5.24 6.94
CA THR A 19 8.61 4.46 5.94
C THR A 19 7.80 4.32 4.63
N VAL A 20 6.50 4.05 4.73
CA VAL A 20 5.61 4.00 3.55
C VAL A 20 5.48 5.37 2.89
N THR A 21 5.45 6.45 3.70
CA THR A 21 5.43 7.82 3.20
C THR A 21 6.74 8.17 2.46
N GLU A 22 7.88 7.74 2.98
CA GLU A 22 9.17 7.90 2.31
C GLU A 22 9.21 7.14 0.99
N TRP A 23 8.69 5.91 0.91
CA TRP A 23 8.58 5.18 -0.36
C TRP A 23 7.78 5.95 -1.39
N ALA A 24 6.64 6.53 -0.99
CA ALA A 24 5.80 7.33 -1.88
C ALA A 24 6.45 8.67 -2.29
N ARG A 25 7.33 9.23 -1.46
CA ARG A 25 7.96 10.54 -1.69
C ARG A 25 9.24 10.45 -2.51
N THR A 26 10.08 9.44 -2.24
CA THR A 26 11.43 9.33 -2.81
C THR A 26 11.63 8.07 -3.66
N GLY A 27 10.75 7.08 -3.52
CA GLY A 27 10.83 5.82 -4.26
C GLY A 27 10.40 5.99 -5.71
N LYS A 28 11.36 5.98 -6.64
CA LYS A 28 11.09 6.01 -8.08
C LYS A 28 10.25 4.81 -8.56
N ASP A 29 10.39 3.67 -7.90
CA ASP A 29 9.68 2.44 -8.25
C ASP A 29 8.34 2.30 -7.52
N PHE A 30 8.07 3.10 -6.48
CA PHE A 30 6.84 2.94 -5.71
C PHE A 30 5.63 3.38 -6.54
N PRO A 31 4.49 2.66 -6.49
CA PRO A 31 3.31 3.03 -7.25
C PRO A 31 2.86 4.46 -6.98
N LYS A 32 2.56 5.19 -8.05
CA LYS A 32 1.98 6.53 -7.94
C LYS A 32 0.58 6.45 -7.35
N ALA A 33 0.23 7.44 -6.54
CA ALA A 33 -1.14 7.59 -6.06
C ALA A 33 -2.08 7.80 -7.27
N ILE A 34 -3.23 7.12 -7.25
CA ILE A 34 -4.27 7.23 -8.28
C ILE A 34 -5.31 8.30 -7.94
N GLY A 35 -5.24 8.85 -6.73
CA GLY A 35 -6.11 9.93 -6.27
C GLY A 35 -5.96 10.17 -4.78
N THR A 36 -6.95 10.86 -4.22
CA THR A 36 -7.06 11.13 -2.79
C THR A 36 -8.49 10.91 -2.33
N ILE A 37 -8.68 10.28 -1.18
CA ILE A 37 -9.96 10.25 -0.45
C ILE A 37 -9.81 11.15 0.77
N GLY A 38 -10.55 12.26 0.78
CA GLY A 38 -10.36 13.33 1.75
C GLY A 38 -8.94 13.91 1.69
N ARG A 39 -8.17 13.76 2.77
CA ARG A 39 -6.76 14.20 2.87
C ARG A 39 -5.75 13.05 2.68
N SER A 40 -6.22 11.84 2.39
CA SER A 40 -5.39 10.64 2.28
C SER A 40 -5.17 10.25 0.83
N TYR A 41 -3.92 10.00 0.45
CA TYR A 41 -3.58 9.49 -0.87
C TYR A 41 -3.95 8.02 -0.97
N VAL A 42 -4.57 7.67 -2.10
CA VAL A 42 -4.95 6.29 -2.41
C VAL A 42 -4.12 5.74 -3.55
N TYR A 43 -3.83 4.45 -3.45
CA TYR A 43 -2.96 3.70 -4.35
C TYR A 43 -3.73 2.48 -4.86
N ASP A 44 -3.38 2.07 -6.06
CA ASP A 44 -3.88 0.83 -6.63
C ASP A 44 -3.32 -0.37 -5.85
N LEU A 45 -4.22 -1.19 -5.29
CA LEU A 45 -3.84 -2.33 -4.45
C LEU A 45 -2.94 -3.31 -5.19
N ASP A 46 -3.29 -3.67 -6.42
CA ASP A 46 -2.55 -4.68 -7.19
C ASP A 46 -1.13 -4.21 -7.51
N LYS A 47 -0.96 -2.94 -7.87
CA LYS A 47 0.38 -2.36 -8.08
C LYS A 47 1.20 -2.31 -6.79
N VAL A 48 0.58 -1.98 -5.65
CA VAL A 48 1.26 -1.96 -4.35
C VAL A 48 1.65 -3.37 -3.92
N ALA A 49 0.75 -4.34 -4.04
CA ALA A 49 1.01 -5.74 -3.71
C ALA A 49 2.17 -6.29 -4.56
N ALA A 50 2.12 -6.08 -5.88
CA ALA A 50 3.18 -6.52 -6.79
C ALA A 50 4.53 -5.85 -6.45
N TRP A 51 4.53 -4.57 -6.09
CA TRP A 51 5.76 -3.87 -5.69
C TRP A 51 6.33 -4.42 -4.37
N LEU A 52 5.46 -4.66 -3.38
CA LEU A 52 5.85 -5.21 -2.08
C LEU A 52 6.45 -6.60 -2.22
N GLU A 53 5.84 -7.46 -3.04
CA GLU A 53 6.34 -8.78 -3.37
C GLU A 53 7.70 -8.71 -4.09
N ALA A 54 7.79 -7.91 -5.16
CA ALA A 54 9.00 -7.77 -5.97
C ALA A 54 10.19 -7.21 -5.18
N LYS A 55 9.95 -6.33 -4.19
CA LYS A 55 10.99 -5.76 -3.32
C LYS A 55 11.25 -6.59 -2.05
N GLY A 56 10.54 -7.71 -1.84
CA GLY A 56 10.64 -8.52 -0.63
C GLY A 56 10.28 -7.75 0.65
N LYS A 57 9.35 -6.79 0.55
CA LYS A 57 8.90 -5.92 1.64
C LYS A 57 7.68 -6.46 2.38
N ALA A 58 7.00 -7.46 1.83
CA ALA A 58 5.89 -8.12 2.50
C ALA A 58 5.93 -9.62 2.24
N THR A 59 5.44 -10.40 3.20
CA THR A 59 5.19 -11.83 3.01
C THR A 59 3.87 -12.05 2.26
N PRO A 60 3.66 -13.23 1.63
CA PRO A 60 2.39 -13.55 0.98
C PRO A 60 1.17 -13.40 1.91
N GLU A 61 1.33 -13.73 3.19
CA GLU A 61 0.29 -13.57 4.22
C GLU A 61 -0.06 -12.08 4.45
N GLN A 62 0.95 -11.20 4.49
CA GLN A 62 0.75 -9.76 4.64
C GLN A 62 0.08 -9.14 3.41
N ILE A 63 0.42 -9.63 2.22
CA ILE A 63 -0.24 -9.24 0.97
C ILE A 63 -1.70 -9.71 0.97
N GLY A 64 -1.97 -10.94 1.40
CA GLY A 64 -3.33 -11.46 1.56
C GLY A 64 -4.17 -10.60 2.52
N LYS A 65 -3.60 -10.24 3.67
CA LYS A 65 -4.25 -9.34 4.64
C LYS A 65 -4.51 -7.95 4.07
N LEU A 66 -3.56 -7.40 3.30
CA LEU A 66 -3.72 -6.10 2.63
C LEU A 66 -4.90 -6.12 1.65
N ARG A 67 -5.06 -7.22 0.90
CA ARG A 67 -6.18 -7.41 -0.02
C ARG A 67 -7.51 -7.48 0.72
N GLN A 68 -7.57 -8.26 1.80
CA GLN A 68 -8.76 -8.38 2.63
C GLN A 68 -9.21 -7.04 3.24
N LEU A 69 -8.26 -6.22 3.72
CA LEU A 69 -8.58 -4.89 4.26
C LEU A 69 -9.04 -3.91 3.19
N ALA A 70 -8.57 -4.05 1.95
CA ALA A 70 -8.98 -3.20 0.84
C ALA A 70 -10.40 -3.52 0.34
N GLU A 71 -10.84 -4.77 0.49
CA GLU A 71 -12.21 -5.20 0.15
C GLU A 71 -13.24 -4.83 1.22
N GLY A 72 -12.82 -4.66 2.48
CA GLY A 72 -13.71 -4.27 3.59
C GLY A 72 -14.00 -2.77 3.70
N VAL A 73 -13.55 -1.96 2.73
CA VAL A 73 -13.88 -0.52 2.64
C VAL A 73 -15.09 -0.36 1.71
N GLU A 74 -16.27 -0.70 2.23
CA GLU A 74 -17.58 -0.39 1.62
C GLU A 74 -18.07 1.02 2.02
#